data_AF-A0A538TTT3-F1
#
_entry.id   AF-A0A538TTT3-F1
#
_cell.length_a   1.000
_cell.length_b   1.000
_cell.length_c   1.000
_cell.angle_alpha   90.00
_cell.angle_beta   90.00
_cell.angle_gamma   90.00
#
_symmetry.space_group_name_H-M   'P 1'
#
loop_
_entity.id
_entity.type
_entity.pdbx_description
1 polymer ?
#
loop_
_entity_poly.entity_id
_entity_poly.type
_entity_poly.pdbx_seq_one_letter_code
_entity_poly.pdbx_strand_id
1 'polypeptide(L)'
;MSATKTGRNDRCPCGSGKKFKRCHGESDRRQRDRFVYFGFRERPQLAIGPDGRPALDQDGLPIAQLAPGRPVKPDYVFTQTEYERDGGKVKVVNCVTGKNAADLLSYLASDFDVIFAIDTNTKNLRGDAVSIAPVVECYARKVDATQVQVLHRKLTNIAFKNCPGVAERFAWWKLLELVRSNPTYTDSVRVGIITDHDLGNHSQYN
;
A
#
# COMPACT_ATOMS: atom_id res chain seq x y z
N MET A 1 -14.15 39.46 27.17
CA MET A 1 -12.71 39.33 26.84
C MET A 1 -12.56 38.11 25.93
N SER A 2 -12.10 38.30 24.70
CA SER A 2 -11.93 37.21 23.71
C SER A 2 -10.71 36.37 24.12
N ALA A 3 -10.91 35.08 24.42
CA ALA A 3 -9.80 34.18 24.68
C ALA A 3 -8.92 34.11 23.43
N THR A 4 -7.68 34.59 23.53
CA THR A 4 -6.72 34.60 22.43
C THR A 4 -6.51 33.16 21.95
N LYS A 5 -7.00 32.83 20.77
CA LYS A 5 -6.81 31.48 20.19
C LYS A 5 -5.32 31.24 19.99
N THR A 6 -4.75 30.30 20.74
CA THR A 6 -3.37 29.83 20.55
C THR A 6 -3.17 29.35 19.12
N GLY A 7 -2.25 29.96 18.39
CA GLY A 7 -1.91 29.56 17.03
C GLY A 7 -1.21 28.20 17.01
N ARG A 8 -1.43 27.40 15.96
CA ARG A 8 -0.83 26.04 15.83
C ARG A 8 0.70 26.00 15.97
N ASN A 9 1.40 27.08 15.60
CA ASN A 9 2.86 27.17 15.68
C ASN A 9 3.38 27.77 16.99
N ASP A 10 2.51 28.31 17.83
CA ASP A 10 2.88 28.95 19.09
C ASP A 10 3.32 27.90 20.12
N ARG A 11 3.98 28.33 21.20
CA ARG A 11 4.28 27.44 22.33
C ARG A 11 2.98 26.96 22.95
N CYS A 12 2.93 25.68 23.29
CA CYS A 12 1.75 25.09 23.88
C CYS A 12 1.51 25.68 25.29
N PRO A 13 0.28 26.10 25.63
CA PRO A 13 -0.02 26.76 26.89
C PRO A 13 0.10 25.83 28.11
N CYS A 14 0.25 24.51 27.90
CA CYS A 14 0.51 23.56 28.99
C CYS A 14 1.93 23.66 29.58
N GLY A 15 2.80 24.53 29.06
CA GLY A 15 4.16 24.72 29.56
C GLY A 15 5.17 23.66 29.10
N SER A 16 4.79 22.71 28.23
CA SER A 16 5.69 21.64 27.75
C SER A 16 6.88 22.13 26.91
N GLY A 17 6.93 23.40 26.56
CA GLY A 17 7.90 23.96 25.62
C GLY A 17 7.71 23.49 24.18
N LYS A 18 6.81 22.56 23.87
CA LYS A 18 6.54 22.11 22.48
C LYS A 18 5.68 23.14 21.74
N LYS A 19 5.70 23.14 20.40
CA LYS A 19 4.70 23.88 19.60
C LYS A 19 3.32 23.27 19.82
N PHE A 20 2.25 24.07 19.83
CA PHE A 20 0.88 23.62 20.09
C PHE A 20 0.49 22.41 19.23
N LYS A 21 0.75 22.46 17.90
CA LYS A 21 0.50 21.37 16.95
C LYS A 21 1.30 20.07 17.18
N ARG A 22 2.27 20.05 18.10
CA ARG A 22 3.10 18.88 18.48
C ARG A 22 2.87 18.50 19.95
N CYS A 23 1.74 18.92 20.50
CA CYS A 23 1.32 18.69 21.87
C CYS A 23 -0.21 18.65 21.86
N HIS A 24 -0.91 19.54 22.57
CA HIS A 24 -2.38 19.52 22.64
C HIS A 24 -3.11 19.76 21.31
N GLY A 25 -2.45 20.28 20.28
CA GLY A 25 -2.99 20.40 18.92
C GLY A 25 -2.61 19.25 18.00
N GLU A 26 -2.15 18.12 18.55
CA GLU A 26 -1.80 16.92 17.80
C GLU A 26 -3.05 16.15 17.34
N SER A 27 -4.15 16.21 18.10
CA SER A 27 -5.47 15.72 17.66
C SER A 27 -5.99 16.45 16.41
N ASP A 28 -5.58 17.70 16.20
CA ASP A 28 -5.93 18.49 15.00
C ASP A 28 -5.04 18.15 13.79
N ARG A 29 -4.18 17.13 13.90
CA ARG A 29 -3.34 16.68 12.79
C ARG A 29 -4.23 15.94 11.80
N ARG A 30 -4.39 16.53 10.62
CA ARG A 30 -5.05 15.86 9.51
C ARG A 30 -4.29 14.59 9.17
N GLN A 31 -5.07 13.55 8.91
CA GLN A 31 -4.58 12.32 8.31
C GLN A 31 -3.82 12.65 7.03
N ARG A 32 -2.70 11.97 6.84
CA ARG A 32 -1.84 12.20 5.69
C ARG A 32 -1.83 10.95 4.85
N ASP A 33 -2.13 11.12 3.58
CA ASP A 33 -1.97 10.09 2.59
C ASP A 33 -0.50 10.08 2.16
N ARG A 34 0.09 8.89 2.11
CA ARG A 34 1.44 8.71 1.57
C ARG A 34 1.41 7.59 0.56
N PHE A 35 1.80 7.90 -0.66
CA PHE A 35 1.85 6.94 -1.75
C PHE A 35 3.20 6.99 -2.44
N VAL A 36 3.59 5.82 -2.96
CA VAL A 36 4.68 5.68 -3.91
C VAL A 36 4.02 5.47 -5.27
N TYR A 37 4.23 6.40 -6.19
CA TYR A 37 3.65 6.35 -7.52
C TYR A 37 4.65 5.74 -8.50
N PHE A 38 4.18 4.74 -9.25
CA PHE A 38 4.87 4.17 -10.41
C PHE A 38 3.96 4.35 -11.62
N GLY A 39 4.26 5.33 -12.46
CA GLY A 39 3.50 5.63 -13.66
C GLY A 39 4.17 5.06 -14.89
N PHE A 40 3.38 4.40 -15.73
CA PHE A 40 3.76 4.01 -17.09
C PHE A 40 2.79 4.69 -18.06
N ARG A 41 3.32 5.41 -19.05
CA ARG A 41 2.53 6.01 -20.13
C ARG A 41 1.96 4.94 -21.05
N GLU A 42 2.71 3.86 -21.23
CA GLU A 42 2.31 2.69 -22.00
C GLU A 42 2.13 1.50 -21.06
N ARG A 43 1.07 0.70 -21.25
CA ARG A 43 0.76 -0.43 -20.36
C ARG A 43 1.84 -1.51 -20.49
N PRO A 44 2.64 -1.78 -19.44
CA PRO A 44 3.59 -2.88 -19.48
C PRO A 44 2.85 -4.22 -19.46
N GLN A 45 3.41 -5.20 -20.15
CA GLN A 45 3.04 -6.61 -20.09
C GLN A 45 4.11 -7.36 -19.31
N LEU A 46 3.74 -8.50 -18.72
CA LEU A 46 4.72 -9.40 -18.13
C LEU A 46 5.58 -10.00 -19.24
N ALA A 47 6.91 -9.95 -19.08
CA ALA A 47 7.80 -10.63 -19.98
C ALA A 47 7.65 -12.14 -19.83
N ILE A 48 7.53 -12.86 -20.95
CA ILE A 48 7.42 -14.32 -20.96
C ILE A 48 8.72 -14.88 -21.52
N GLY A 49 9.36 -15.75 -20.75
CA GLY A 49 10.56 -16.47 -21.13
C GLY A 49 10.29 -17.56 -22.16
N PRO A 50 11.35 -18.18 -22.72
CA PRO A 50 11.23 -19.23 -23.74
C PRO A 50 10.44 -20.46 -23.31
N ASP A 51 10.31 -20.67 -22.00
CA ASP A 51 9.59 -21.78 -21.36
C ASP A 51 8.11 -21.48 -21.11
N GLY A 52 7.61 -20.32 -21.55
CA GLY A 52 6.24 -19.87 -21.33
C GLY A 52 5.96 -19.36 -19.92
N ARG A 53 6.98 -19.22 -19.07
CA ARG A 53 6.86 -18.67 -17.71
C ARG A 53 7.24 -17.19 -17.68
N PRO A 54 6.87 -16.44 -16.63
CA PRO A 54 7.37 -15.08 -16.44
C PRO A 54 8.89 -15.04 -16.47
N ALA A 55 9.47 -14.18 -17.30
CA ALA A 55 10.90 -13.92 -17.29
C ALA A 55 11.26 -13.25 -15.97
N LEU A 56 12.29 -13.76 -15.31
CA LEU A 56 12.79 -13.24 -14.04
C LEU A 56 14.15 -12.55 -14.26
N ASP A 57 14.44 -11.51 -13.48
CA ASP A 57 15.78 -10.94 -13.44
C ASP A 57 16.75 -11.82 -12.63
N GLN A 58 17.99 -11.35 -12.51
CA GLN A 58 19.07 -12.04 -11.77
C GLN A 58 18.76 -12.25 -10.27
N ASP A 59 17.80 -11.51 -9.72
CA ASP A 59 17.34 -11.62 -8.34
C ASP A 59 16.02 -12.42 -8.23
N GLY A 60 15.52 -12.98 -9.34
CA GLY A 60 14.30 -13.78 -9.39
C GLY A 60 13.01 -12.94 -9.46
N LEU A 61 13.08 -11.65 -9.73
CA LEU A 61 11.91 -10.77 -9.82
C LEU A 61 11.30 -10.78 -11.23
N PRO A 62 9.96 -10.80 -11.36
CA PRO A 62 9.32 -10.79 -12.67
C PRO A 62 9.61 -9.50 -13.44
N ILE A 63 10.01 -9.64 -14.71
CA ILE A 63 10.34 -8.54 -15.61
C ILE A 63 9.05 -8.04 -16.28
N ALA A 64 8.81 -6.73 -16.20
CA ALA A 64 7.78 -6.05 -16.97
C ALA A 64 8.38 -5.47 -18.27
N GLN A 65 7.69 -5.66 -19.41
CA GLN A 65 8.13 -5.22 -20.74
C GLN A 65 7.00 -4.56 -21.55
N LEU A 66 7.33 -3.64 -22.46
CA LEU A 66 6.41 -3.17 -23.50
C LEU A 66 6.49 -4.15 -24.66
N ALA A 67 5.41 -4.30 -25.44
CA ALA A 67 5.53 -4.91 -26.76
C ALA A 67 6.44 -3.99 -27.62
N PRO A 68 7.60 -4.46 -28.15
CA PRO A 68 8.03 -5.83 -28.41
C PRO A 68 9.25 -6.29 -27.58
N GLY A 69 9.06 -6.60 -26.30
CA GLY A 69 10.09 -7.22 -25.46
C GLY A 69 11.07 -6.25 -24.76
N ARG A 70 10.79 -4.95 -24.79
CA ARG A 70 11.66 -3.94 -24.18
C ARG A 70 11.36 -3.84 -22.68
N PRO A 71 12.33 -4.07 -21.78
CA PRO A 71 12.13 -3.81 -20.35
C PRO A 71 11.65 -2.38 -20.13
N VAL A 72 10.60 -2.20 -19.33
CA VAL A 72 10.02 -0.87 -19.09
C VAL A 72 10.55 -0.33 -17.79
N LYS A 73 11.09 0.88 -17.85
CA LYS A 73 11.24 1.69 -16.64
C LYS A 73 9.98 2.54 -16.49
N PRO A 74 9.47 2.72 -15.27
CA PRO A 74 8.38 3.67 -15.03
C PRO A 74 8.78 5.07 -15.54
N ASP A 75 7.89 5.73 -16.28
CA ASP A 75 8.05 7.11 -16.76
C ASP A 75 8.07 8.10 -15.60
N TYR A 76 7.37 7.76 -14.52
CA TYR A 76 7.27 8.58 -13.32
C TYR A 76 7.46 7.71 -12.09
N VAL A 77 8.41 8.08 -11.24
CA VAL A 77 8.53 7.54 -9.90
C VAL A 77 8.70 8.65 -8.90
N PHE A 78 7.74 8.77 -7.99
CA PHE A 78 7.82 9.71 -6.89
C PHE A 78 7.12 9.18 -5.65
N THR A 79 7.61 9.61 -4.49
CA THR A 79 6.87 9.47 -3.23
C THR A 79 6.21 10.81 -2.92
N GLN A 80 4.93 10.80 -2.63
CA GLN A 80 4.19 11.99 -2.24
C GLN A 80 3.52 11.78 -0.88
N THR A 81 3.61 12.79 -0.03
CA THR A 81 2.81 12.89 1.20
C THR A 81 1.88 14.07 1.04
N GLU A 82 0.58 13.84 1.18
CA GLU A 82 -0.43 14.87 1.03
C GLU A 82 -1.53 14.76 2.09
N TYR A 83 -2.41 15.74 2.13
CA TYR A 83 -3.65 15.70 2.89
C TYR A 83 -4.68 16.63 2.26
N GLU A 84 -5.96 16.33 2.45
CA GLU A 84 -7.07 17.15 1.94
C GLU A 84 -7.28 18.41 2.79
N ARG A 85 -7.45 19.56 2.11
CA ARG A 85 -7.84 20.82 2.75
C ARG A 85 -9.35 20.97 2.83
N ASP A 86 -9.80 21.88 3.68
CA ASP A 86 -11.19 22.29 3.72
C ASP A 86 -11.58 22.76 2.31
N GLY A 87 -12.65 22.18 1.75
CA GLY A 87 -13.08 22.43 0.37
C GLY A 87 -12.42 21.57 -0.70
N GLY A 88 -11.92 20.37 -0.37
CA GLY A 88 -11.51 19.36 -1.35
C GLY A 88 -10.13 19.58 -2.00
N LYS A 89 -9.43 20.66 -1.65
CA LYS A 89 -8.12 20.98 -2.26
C LYS A 89 -7.01 20.15 -1.62
N VAL A 90 -6.32 19.34 -2.41
CA VAL A 90 -5.17 18.56 -1.94
C VAL A 90 -3.97 19.46 -1.63
N LYS A 91 -3.33 19.25 -0.47
CA LYS A 91 -2.03 19.84 -0.15
C LYS A 91 -0.93 18.81 -0.20
N VAL A 92 -0.03 18.97 -1.15
CA VAL A 92 1.25 18.27 -1.13
C VAL A 92 2.15 18.85 -0.04
N VAL A 93 2.57 18.00 0.89
CA VAL A 93 3.50 18.34 1.99
C VAL A 93 4.94 18.05 1.60
N ASN A 94 5.13 16.93 0.90
CA ASN A 94 6.44 16.49 0.43
C ASN A 94 6.24 15.71 -0.87
N CYS A 95 7.10 15.93 -1.85
CA CYS A 95 7.18 15.13 -3.06
C CYS A 95 8.66 14.91 -3.39
N VAL A 96 9.08 13.65 -3.50
CA VAL A 96 10.46 13.26 -3.81
C VAL A 96 10.43 12.47 -5.10
N THR A 97 11.12 12.97 -6.13
CA THR A 97 11.22 12.37 -7.46
C THR A 97 12.51 11.55 -7.61
N GLY A 98 12.69 10.86 -8.74
CA GLY A 98 13.93 10.12 -9.04
C GLY A 98 14.08 8.83 -8.25
N LYS A 99 12.97 8.32 -7.71
CA LYS A 99 12.90 7.06 -7.00
C LYS A 99 13.00 5.88 -7.97
N ASN A 100 13.48 4.73 -7.51
CA ASN A 100 13.53 3.50 -8.30
C ASN A 100 12.72 2.37 -7.63
N ALA A 101 12.67 1.19 -8.25
CA ALA A 101 11.94 0.05 -7.69
C ALA A 101 12.49 -0.41 -6.32
N ALA A 102 13.81 -0.30 -6.10
CA ALA A 102 14.43 -0.63 -4.81
C ALA A 102 14.03 0.38 -3.71
N ASP A 103 13.70 1.62 -4.05
CA ASP A 103 13.12 2.57 -3.10
C ASP A 103 11.72 2.16 -2.64
N LEU A 104 10.89 1.56 -3.50
CA LEU A 104 9.58 1.02 -3.09
C LEU A 104 9.77 -0.12 -2.10
N LEU A 105 10.64 -1.09 -2.42
CA LEU A 105 10.93 -2.18 -1.50
C LEU A 105 11.50 -1.66 -0.17
N SER A 106 12.34 -0.64 -0.22
CA SER A 106 12.90 0.01 0.97
C SER A 106 11.84 0.73 1.80
N TYR A 107 10.86 1.35 1.14
CA TYR A 107 9.72 2.00 1.77
C TYR A 107 8.81 0.96 2.42
N LEU A 108 8.42 -0.07 1.67
CA LEU A 108 7.61 -1.18 2.15
C LEU A 108 8.24 -1.84 3.39
N ALA A 109 9.55 -2.11 3.35
CA ALA A 109 10.31 -2.67 4.47
C ALA A 109 10.46 -1.72 5.68
N SER A 110 10.32 -0.41 5.49
CA SER A 110 10.44 0.57 6.58
C SER A 110 9.10 0.86 7.24
N ASP A 111 8.02 0.81 6.47
CA ASP A 111 6.71 1.30 6.88
C ASP A 111 5.75 0.19 7.32
N PHE A 112 5.94 -1.03 6.82
CA PHE A 112 5.15 -2.19 7.18
C PHE A 112 6.04 -3.31 7.72
N ASP A 113 5.56 -3.99 8.76
CA ASP A 113 6.24 -5.13 9.36
C ASP A 113 5.82 -6.44 8.66
N VAL A 114 4.60 -6.46 8.10
CA VAL A 114 4.07 -7.54 7.26
C VAL A 114 3.19 -6.97 6.15
N ILE A 115 3.24 -7.60 4.98
CA ILE A 115 2.47 -7.19 3.80
C ILE A 115 1.67 -8.39 3.30
N PHE A 116 0.39 -8.20 3.00
CA PHE A 116 -0.44 -9.22 2.36
C PHE A 116 -0.79 -8.79 0.95
N ALA A 117 -0.50 -9.64 -0.04
CA ALA A 117 -1.05 -9.49 -1.37
C ALA A 117 -2.30 -10.35 -1.50
N ILE A 118 -3.39 -9.73 -1.94
CA ILE A 118 -4.68 -10.39 -2.15
C ILE A 118 -5.27 -9.93 -3.49
N ASP A 119 -5.65 -10.91 -4.29
CA ASP A 119 -6.40 -10.75 -5.54
C ASP A 119 -7.65 -11.61 -5.43
N THR A 120 -8.73 -11.30 -6.14
CA THR A 120 -9.96 -12.10 -6.13
C THR A 120 -10.48 -12.33 -7.53
N ASN A 121 -10.60 -13.59 -7.91
CA ASN A 121 -11.24 -13.95 -9.17
C ASN A 121 -12.60 -14.63 -8.92
N THR A 122 -13.59 -14.34 -9.77
CA THR A 122 -14.96 -14.85 -9.63
C THR A 122 -15.40 -15.56 -10.90
N LYS A 123 -15.97 -16.76 -10.75
CA LYS A 123 -16.50 -17.57 -11.86
C LYS A 123 -17.84 -18.18 -11.52
N ASN A 124 -18.76 -18.16 -12.47
CA ASN A 124 -20.04 -18.86 -12.35
C ASN A 124 -19.84 -20.36 -12.58
N LEU A 125 -20.19 -21.18 -11.58
CA LEU A 125 -20.08 -22.63 -11.61
C LEU A 125 -21.41 -23.25 -11.17
N ARG A 126 -22.10 -23.94 -12.10
CA ARG A 126 -23.36 -24.65 -11.83
C ARG A 126 -24.44 -23.77 -11.16
N GLY A 127 -24.53 -22.51 -11.56
CA GLY A 127 -25.51 -21.55 -11.03
C GLY A 127 -25.04 -20.74 -9.81
N ASP A 128 -23.92 -21.11 -9.19
CA ASP A 128 -23.32 -20.32 -8.12
C ASP A 128 -22.23 -19.38 -8.66
N ALA A 129 -22.20 -18.14 -8.20
CA ALA A 129 -21.03 -17.28 -8.36
C ALA A 129 -19.99 -17.69 -7.31
N VAL A 130 -18.87 -18.28 -7.75
CA VAL A 130 -17.79 -18.77 -6.87
C VAL A 130 -16.61 -17.82 -6.99
N SER A 131 -16.17 -17.27 -5.86
CA SER A 131 -15.02 -16.38 -5.77
C SER A 131 -13.90 -17.05 -4.99
N ILE A 132 -12.67 -16.93 -5.50
CA ILE A 132 -11.45 -17.40 -4.85
C ILE A 132 -10.49 -16.22 -4.72
N ALA A 133 -10.06 -15.94 -3.50
CA ALA A 133 -9.08 -14.92 -3.22
C ALA A 133 -7.79 -15.53 -2.62
N PRO A 134 -6.74 -15.76 -3.43
CA PRO A 134 -5.44 -16.16 -2.90
C PRO A 134 -4.85 -15.07 -2.01
N VAL A 135 -4.31 -15.47 -0.86
CA VAL A 135 -3.59 -14.59 0.06
C VAL A 135 -2.13 -15.01 0.11
N VAL A 136 -1.24 -14.08 -0.23
CA VAL A 136 0.20 -14.23 -0.09
C VAL A 136 0.68 -13.30 1.02
N GLU A 137 1.42 -13.84 1.97
CA GLU A 137 2.08 -13.06 3.01
C GLU A 137 3.52 -12.77 2.59
N CYS A 138 3.94 -11.53 2.78
CA CYS A 138 5.23 -10.99 2.37
C CYS A 138 5.90 -10.25 3.55
N TYR A 139 7.20 -10.46 3.70
CA TYR A 139 8.06 -9.78 4.65
C TYR A 139 9.18 -9.08 3.88
N ALA A 140 9.29 -7.77 4.01
CA ALA A 140 10.37 -7.01 3.41
C ALA A 140 11.34 -6.57 4.51
N ARG A 141 12.62 -6.90 4.38
CA ARG A 141 13.68 -6.46 5.31
C ARG A 141 14.84 -5.84 4.57
N LYS A 142 15.38 -4.75 5.10
CA LYS A 142 16.65 -4.20 4.61
C LYS A 142 17.79 -5.13 5.00
N VAL A 143 18.61 -5.50 4.02
CA VAL A 143 19.84 -6.25 4.26
C VAL A 143 20.99 -5.26 4.43
N ASP A 144 21.04 -4.23 3.58
CA ASP A 144 21.98 -3.11 3.67
C ASP A 144 21.38 -1.81 3.10
N ALA A 145 22.22 -0.79 2.86
CA ALA A 145 21.81 0.51 2.34
C ALA A 145 21.23 0.47 0.91
N THR A 146 21.45 -0.62 0.17
CA THR A 146 21.10 -0.78 -1.24
C THR A 146 20.24 -2.01 -1.51
N GLN A 147 20.22 -2.97 -0.59
CA GLN A 147 19.52 -4.24 -0.77
C GLN A 147 18.35 -4.41 0.20
N VAL A 148 17.23 -4.85 -0.35
CA VAL A 148 16.04 -5.27 0.38
C VAL A 148 15.75 -6.71 0.00
N GLN A 149 15.61 -7.56 1.01
CA GLN A 149 15.14 -8.93 0.82
C GLN A 149 13.64 -8.99 1.04
N VAL A 150 12.93 -9.60 0.10
CA VAL A 150 11.50 -9.91 0.23
C VAL A 150 11.37 -11.43 0.39
N LEU A 151 10.77 -11.86 1.49
CA LEU A 151 10.37 -13.24 1.72
C LEU A 151 8.86 -13.32 1.52
N HIS A 152 8.37 -14.34 0.82
CA HIS A 152 6.95 -14.53 0.65
C HIS A 152 6.54 -15.99 0.86
N ARG A 153 5.31 -16.19 1.32
CA ARG A 153 4.68 -17.51 1.38
C ARG A 153 3.20 -17.41 1.04
N LYS A 154 2.67 -18.43 0.37
CA LYS A 154 1.23 -18.58 0.22
C LYS A 154 0.64 -18.87 1.59
N LEU A 155 -0.27 -18.02 2.06
CA LEU A 155 -0.89 -18.17 3.37
C LEU A 155 -2.13 -19.07 3.26
N THR A 156 -3.08 -18.67 2.41
CA THR A 156 -4.35 -19.39 2.26
C THR A 156 -5.07 -18.99 0.97
N ASN A 157 -6.20 -19.64 0.69
CA ASN A 157 -7.17 -19.21 -0.30
C ASN A 157 -8.51 -18.97 0.41
N ILE A 158 -9.05 -17.76 0.33
CA ILE A 158 -10.38 -17.46 0.83
C ILE A 158 -11.38 -17.82 -0.27
N ALA A 159 -12.19 -18.84 -0.06
CA ALA A 159 -13.20 -19.29 -1.01
C ALA A 159 -14.60 -18.98 -0.48
N PHE A 160 -15.44 -18.35 -1.30
CA PHE A 160 -16.81 -18.01 -0.93
C PHE A 160 -17.73 -18.04 -2.15
N LYS A 161 -19.02 -18.13 -1.90
CA LYS A 161 -20.06 -18.21 -2.93
C LYS A 161 -21.10 -17.12 -2.76
N ASN A 162 -21.67 -16.69 -3.87
CA ASN A 162 -22.86 -15.84 -3.93
C ASN A 162 -22.72 -14.60 -3.03
N CYS A 163 -21.55 -13.96 -3.09
CA CYS A 163 -21.25 -12.76 -2.33
C CYS A 163 -22.29 -11.67 -2.66
N PRO A 164 -23.00 -11.11 -1.66
CA PRO A 164 -24.05 -10.12 -1.90
C PRO A 164 -23.52 -8.76 -2.38
N GLY A 165 -22.20 -8.56 -2.39
CA GLY A 165 -21.54 -7.34 -2.85
C GLY A 165 -20.29 -7.61 -3.67
N VAL A 166 -19.38 -6.63 -3.70
CA VAL A 166 -18.12 -6.74 -4.44
C VAL A 166 -17.22 -7.80 -3.79
N ALA A 167 -16.91 -8.86 -4.54
CA ALA A 167 -16.14 -10.00 -4.07
C ALA A 167 -14.77 -9.61 -3.50
N GLU A 168 -14.05 -8.69 -4.16
CA GLU A 168 -12.74 -8.20 -3.70
C GLU A 168 -12.82 -7.52 -2.32
N ARG A 169 -13.81 -6.65 -2.09
CA ARG A 169 -14.01 -6.00 -0.78
C ARG A 169 -14.37 -7.01 0.31
N PHE A 170 -15.16 -8.02 -0.03
CA PHE A 170 -15.47 -9.11 0.90
C PHE A 170 -14.21 -9.91 1.26
N ALA A 171 -13.35 -10.19 0.27
CA ALA A 171 -12.09 -10.88 0.47
C ALA A 171 -11.13 -10.06 1.37
N TRP A 172 -11.05 -8.75 1.19
CA TRP A 172 -10.26 -7.86 2.06
C TRP A 172 -10.77 -7.90 3.50
N TRP A 173 -12.09 -7.81 3.69
CA TRP A 173 -12.69 -7.90 5.02
C TRP A 173 -12.38 -9.24 5.69
N LYS A 174 -12.47 -10.36 4.95
CA LYS A 174 -12.07 -11.68 5.46
C LYS A 174 -10.58 -11.78 5.78
N LEU A 175 -9.72 -11.16 4.99
CA LEU A 175 -8.29 -11.05 5.31
C LEU A 175 -8.07 -10.29 6.62
N LEU A 176 -8.75 -9.15 6.81
CA LEU A 176 -8.65 -8.37 8.05
C LEU A 176 -9.15 -9.16 9.26
N GLU A 177 -10.24 -9.93 9.13
CA GLU A 177 -10.68 -10.84 10.19
C GLU A 177 -9.61 -11.89 10.53
N LEU A 178 -8.99 -12.51 9.52
CA LEU A 178 -7.92 -13.49 9.72
C LEU A 178 -6.72 -12.88 10.44
N VAL A 179 -6.27 -11.70 10.02
CA VAL A 179 -5.16 -10.97 10.65
C VAL A 179 -5.50 -10.64 12.09
N ARG A 180 -6.68 -10.07 12.36
CA ARG A 180 -7.11 -9.70 13.73
C ARG A 180 -7.30 -10.88 14.67
N SER A 181 -7.66 -12.03 14.12
CA SER A 181 -7.85 -13.27 14.90
C SER A 181 -6.55 -13.98 15.26
N ASN A 182 -5.44 -13.64 14.58
CA ASN A 182 -4.16 -14.30 14.79
C ASN A 182 -3.33 -13.55 15.85
N PRO A 183 -3.03 -14.17 17.00
CA PRO A 183 -2.30 -13.53 18.10
C PRO A 183 -0.87 -13.10 17.76
N THR A 184 -0.34 -13.56 16.62
CA THR A 184 0.97 -13.15 16.10
C THR A 184 0.97 -11.68 15.66
N TYR A 185 -0.16 -11.16 15.18
CA TYR A 185 -0.29 -9.77 14.75
C TYR A 185 -0.90 -8.94 15.87
N THR A 186 -0.03 -8.35 16.68
CA THR A 186 -0.42 -7.44 17.77
C THR A 186 -0.70 -6.03 17.24
N ASP A 187 -1.28 -5.17 18.08
CA ASP A 187 -1.57 -3.77 17.72
C ASP A 187 -0.32 -2.94 17.36
N SER A 188 0.87 -3.42 17.68
CA SER A 188 2.14 -2.78 17.30
C SER A 188 2.61 -3.15 15.89
N VAL A 189 2.02 -4.16 15.25
CA VAL A 189 2.42 -4.63 13.92
C VAL A 189 1.75 -3.78 12.85
N ARG A 190 2.55 -3.15 11.99
CA ARG A 190 2.08 -2.36 10.84
C ARG A 190 1.83 -3.29 9.67
N VAL A 191 0.57 -3.43 9.28
CA VAL A 191 0.14 -4.32 8.20
C VAL A 191 -0.10 -3.52 6.93
N GLY A 192 0.51 -3.95 5.81
CA GLY A 192 0.21 -3.45 4.47
C GLY A 192 -0.65 -4.44 3.69
N ILE A 193 -1.58 -3.96 2.88
CA ILE A 193 -2.35 -4.79 1.95
C ILE A 193 -2.09 -4.29 0.52
N ILE A 194 -1.65 -5.20 -0.35
CA ILE A 194 -1.48 -4.97 -1.79
C ILE A 194 -2.68 -5.56 -2.51
N THR A 195 -3.35 -4.74 -3.29
CA THR A 195 -4.53 -5.09 -4.07
C THR A 195 -4.64 -4.13 -5.26
N ASP A 196 -5.22 -4.61 -6.35
CA ASP A 196 -5.49 -3.85 -7.58
C ASP A 196 -6.93 -3.33 -7.66
N HIS A 197 -7.79 -3.71 -6.71
CA HIS A 197 -9.16 -3.22 -6.64
C HIS A 197 -9.26 -1.81 -6.03
N ASP A 198 -10.31 -1.08 -6.42
CA ASP A 198 -10.68 0.25 -5.91
C ASP A 198 -9.60 1.35 -6.07
N LEU A 199 -8.86 1.27 -7.18
CA LEU A 199 -7.88 2.29 -7.55
C LEU A 199 -8.49 3.69 -7.53
N GLY A 200 -7.93 4.55 -6.68
CA GLY A 200 -8.38 5.94 -6.48
C GLY A 200 -9.13 6.18 -5.16
N ASN A 201 -9.62 5.13 -4.50
CA ASN A 201 -10.34 5.25 -3.22
C ASN A 201 -9.53 4.78 -1.99
N HIS A 202 -8.28 4.36 -2.19
CA HIS A 202 -7.42 3.81 -1.13
C HIS A 202 -7.21 4.73 0.08
N SER A 203 -7.21 6.05 -0.10
CA SER A 203 -7.07 7.02 1.01
C SER A 203 -8.23 6.95 2.01
N GLN A 204 -9.42 6.54 1.57
CA GLN A 204 -10.60 6.41 2.44
C GLN A 204 -10.50 5.22 3.41
N TYR A 205 -9.55 4.30 3.18
CA TYR A 205 -9.38 3.07 3.96
C TYR A 205 -8.19 3.10 4.92
N ASN A 206 -7.28 4.06 4.75
CA ASN A 206 -6.14 4.26 5.66
C ASN A 206 -6.54 5.12 6.86
#